data_AF-A0A7X0E619-F1
#
_entry.id   AF-A0A7X0E619-F1
#
_cell.length_a   1.000
_cell.length_b   1.000
_cell.length_c   1.000
_cell.angle_alpha   90.00
_cell.angle_beta   90.00
_cell.angle_gamma   90.00
#
_symmetry.space_group_name_H-M   'P 1'
#
loop_
_entity.id
_entity.type
_entity.pdbx_description
1 polymer ?
#
loop_
_entity_poly.entity_id
_entity_poly.type
_entity_poly.pdbx_seq_one_letter_code
_entity_poly.pdbx_strand_id
1 'polypeptide(L)'
;MDCRHRQGKRCQGQFELTKIGIRDNFKNRGLMKKVMAILLSMLCAACTPVVTKVNVPDMAKSDSLSVRDVRPDSEKDRKLFSLLVSSKEYGIFREGDARLSPSPTRLLQHQVFEKFNVSGELPKVDVYHFVVYSNMKSKLRSNAVFAGIGGILGGLAANAAATHVAMASTGTVDEKMFDNWSGDNEYQRALFTEAENPTRAPVYIIYIDTDIDGKRVLTRTVSSIEQQDGENSLVTAVQLAITNHLGHYDTSVSTVEAVPTPPALDAGAVAVSSAVVVSTPAQGSVANTATMPMAQSVANQLGCGVVKANGDSTYVAPCGDHGVLIDCDGGRCRPMHTVRTE
;
A
#
# COMPACT_ATOMS: atom_id res chain seq x y z
N MET A 1 -5.89 48.91 25.96
CA MET A 1 -5.38 49.10 24.59
C MET A 1 -6.07 48.05 23.74
N ASP A 2 -7.35 48.20 23.44
CA ASP A 2 -7.97 49.09 22.44
C ASP A 2 -7.65 48.63 21.00
N CYS A 3 -8.44 47.65 20.52
CA CYS A 3 -8.45 47.21 19.13
C CYS A 3 -9.39 48.11 18.32
N ARG A 4 -8.84 49.16 17.71
CA ARG A 4 -9.56 49.98 16.72
C ARG A 4 -9.49 49.39 15.32
N HIS A 5 -10.69 49.21 14.77
CA HIS A 5 -11.08 49.49 13.40
C HIS A 5 -10.05 50.20 12.50
N ARG A 6 -9.70 49.56 11.37
CA ARG A 6 -9.49 50.26 10.11
C ARG A 6 -10.19 49.53 8.97
N GLN A 7 -11.32 50.12 8.57
CA GLN A 7 -11.89 49.96 7.24
C GLN A 7 -10.96 50.61 6.20
N GLY A 8 -11.01 50.07 4.98
CA GLY A 8 -10.87 50.85 3.76
C GLY A 8 -9.51 50.82 3.08
N LYS A 9 -9.41 50.01 2.02
CA LYS A 9 -8.99 50.45 0.67
C LYS A 9 -9.18 49.29 -0.32
N ARG A 10 -10.18 49.44 -1.20
CA ARG A 10 -10.32 48.63 -2.43
C ARG A 10 -9.22 49.07 -3.39
N CYS A 11 -8.30 48.17 -3.73
CA CYS A 11 -7.45 48.33 -4.90
C CYS A 11 -8.27 47.98 -6.14
N GLN A 12 -8.86 48.99 -6.78
CA GLN A 12 -9.34 48.88 -8.16
C GLN A 12 -8.11 48.89 -9.08
N GLY A 13 -7.58 47.71 -9.37
CA GLY A 13 -6.62 47.50 -10.45
C GLY A 13 -7.38 47.46 -11.78
N GLN A 14 -7.30 48.57 -12.52
CA GLN A 14 -7.85 48.73 -13.86
C GLN A 14 -6.96 47.96 -14.85
N PHE A 15 -7.30 46.69 -15.11
CA PHE A 15 -6.69 45.91 -16.18
C PHE A 15 -7.30 46.36 -17.52
N GLU A 16 -6.53 47.12 -18.30
CA GLU A 16 -6.82 47.31 -19.72
C GLU A 16 -6.74 45.95 -20.43
N LEU A 17 -7.91 45.40 -20.76
CA LEU A 17 -8.05 44.31 -21.70
C LEU A 17 -7.68 44.83 -23.09
N THR A 18 -6.44 44.58 -23.50
CA THR A 18 -6.03 44.65 -24.90
C THR A 18 -6.91 43.69 -25.71
N LYS A 19 -7.92 44.25 -26.38
CA LYS A 19 -8.74 43.55 -27.37
C LYS A 19 -7.85 43.10 -28.53
N ILE A 20 -7.32 41.89 -28.44
CA ILE A 20 -6.83 41.16 -29.61
C ILE A 20 -8.04 40.87 -30.48
N GLY A 21 -8.18 41.63 -31.56
CA GLY A 21 -9.22 41.45 -32.56
C GLY A 21 -9.04 40.11 -33.28
N ILE A 22 -9.66 39.06 -32.76
CA ILE A 22 -9.90 37.82 -33.51
C ILE A 22 -11.10 38.10 -34.42
N ARG A 23 -10.86 38.85 -35.49
CA ARG A 23 -11.77 38.94 -36.63
C ARG A 23 -11.41 37.82 -37.61
N ASP A 24 -12.46 37.11 -38.01
CA ASP A 24 -12.55 36.24 -39.18
C ASP A 24 -11.93 34.84 -39.08
N ASN A 25 -12.78 33.86 -38.72
CA ASN A 25 -12.93 32.61 -39.47
C ASN A 25 -14.15 31.79 -38.99
N PHE A 26 -15.36 32.29 -39.26
CA PHE A 26 -16.63 31.63 -38.88
C PHE A 26 -17.04 30.46 -39.80
N LYS A 27 -16.20 30.05 -40.77
CA LYS A 27 -16.52 29.01 -41.76
C LYS A 27 -16.16 27.58 -41.32
N ASN A 28 -15.54 27.39 -40.14
CA ASN A 28 -15.08 26.09 -39.64
C ASN A 28 -15.84 25.53 -38.42
N ARG A 29 -17.02 26.06 -38.08
CA ARG A 29 -17.85 25.52 -36.97
C ARG A 29 -18.22 24.04 -37.14
N GLY A 30 -18.39 23.57 -38.38
CA GLY A 30 -18.65 22.15 -38.67
C GLY A 30 -17.43 21.26 -38.43
N LEU A 31 -16.24 21.75 -38.77
CA LEU A 31 -14.98 21.02 -38.58
C LEU A 31 -14.63 20.92 -37.09
N MET A 32 -14.79 22.00 -36.33
CA MET A 32 -14.49 22.02 -34.89
C MET A 32 -15.40 21.07 -34.08
N LYS A 33 -16.69 20.95 -34.45
CA LYS A 33 -17.61 19.97 -33.84
C LYS A 33 -17.20 18.52 -34.13
N LYS A 34 -16.73 18.24 -35.36
CA LYS A 34 -16.23 16.90 -35.74
C LYS A 34 -14.95 16.56 -34.98
N VAL A 35 -14.01 17.51 -34.88
CA VAL A 35 -12.77 17.32 -34.11
C VAL A 35 -13.07 17.09 -32.63
N MET A 36 -13.99 17.87 -32.02
CA MET A 36 -14.35 17.69 -30.62
C MET A 36 -15.05 16.35 -30.36
N ALA A 37 -15.91 15.88 -31.27
CA ALA A 37 -16.55 14.57 -31.16
C ALA A 37 -15.53 13.40 -31.27
N ILE A 38 -14.54 13.53 -32.15
CA ILE A 38 -13.46 12.55 -32.31
C ILE A 38 -12.54 12.55 -31.07
N LEU A 39 -12.23 13.72 -30.52
CA LEU A 39 -11.39 13.81 -29.32
C LEU A 39 -12.10 13.21 -28.10
N LEU A 40 -13.42 13.44 -27.98
CA LEU A 40 -14.25 12.87 -26.92
C LEU A 40 -14.39 11.35 -27.06
N SER A 41 -14.51 10.81 -28.27
CA SER A 41 -14.56 9.36 -28.48
C SER A 41 -13.22 8.68 -28.17
N MET A 42 -12.08 9.31 -28.47
CA MET A 42 -10.76 8.81 -28.05
C MET A 42 -10.57 8.82 -26.53
N LEU A 43 -11.11 9.81 -25.82
CA LEU A 43 -11.06 9.87 -24.34
C LEU A 43 -11.90 8.77 -23.68
N CYS A 44 -13.04 8.39 -24.27
CA CYS A 44 -13.91 7.34 -23.71
C CYS A 44 -13.38 5.92 -23.96
N ALA A 45 -12.61 5.68 -25.03
CA ALA A 45 -12.08 4.34 -25.35
C ALA A 45 -10.95 3.88 -24.41
N ALA A 46 -10.35 4.79 -23.62
CA ALA A 46 -9.19 4.50 -22.77
C ALA A 46 -9.54 3.98 -21.36
N CYS A 47 -10.82 3.82 -21.02
CA CYS A 47 -11.25 3.45 -19.66
C CYS A 47 -11.45 1.93 -19.44
N THR A 48 -10.96 1.06 -20.34
CA THR A 48 -11.05 -0.38 -20.08
C THR A 48 -10.05 -0.78 -19.00
N PRO A 49 -10.51 -1.44 -17.91
CA PRO A 49 -9.59 -1.91 -16.88
C PRO A 49 -8.62 -2.91 -17.52
N VAL A 50 -7.33 -2.73 -17.26
CA VAL A 50 -6.31 -3.70 -17.69
C VAL A 50 -6.51 -4.97 -16.87
N VAL A 51 -7.05 -6.01 -17.52
CA VAL A 51 -7.19 -7.37 -16.99
C VAL A 51 -6.00 -8.18 -17.45
N THR A 52 -5.24 -8.72 -16.51
CA THR A 52 -4.13 -9.61 -16.82
C THR A 52 -4.68 -11.01 -17.00
N LYS A 53 -4.58 -11.54 -18.23
CA LYS A 53 -4.96 -12.92 -18.52
C LYS A 53 -3.81 -13.85 -18.15
N VAL A 54 -4.09 -14.83 -17.31
CA VAL A 54 -3.16 -15.89 -16.93
C VAL A 54 -3.60 -17.16 -17.65
N ASN A 55 -2.69 -17.74 -18.43
CA ASN A 55 -2.92 -19.04 -19.03
C ASN A 55 -2.54 -20.11 -18.01
N VAL A 56 -3.54 -20.70 -17.36
CA VAL A 56 -3.35 -21.82 -16.44
C VAL A 56 -3.89 -23.08 -17.11
N PRO A 57 -3.05 -24.09 -17.37
CA PRO A 57 -3.49 -25.33 -18.00
C PRO A 57 -4.49 -26.07 -17.10
N ASP A 58 -5.37 -26.86 -17.71
CA ASP A 58 -6.23 -27.82 -16.99
C ASP A 58 -7.14 -27.24 -15.90
N MET A 59 -7.43 -25.94 -15.93
CA MET A 59 -8.28 -25.28 -14.93
C MET A 59 -9.61 -26.02 -14.70
N ALA A 60 -10.27 -26.48 -15.76
CA ALA A 60 -11.55 -27.19 -15.69
C ALA A 60 -11.53 -28.44 -14.77
N LYS A 61 -10.37 -29.09 -14.55
CA LYS A 61 -10.27 -30.26 -13.65
C LYS A 61 -10.63 -29.92 -12.20
N SER A 62 -10.34 -28.68 -11.80
CA SER A 62 -10.57 -28.20 -10.44
C SER A 62 -11.99 -27.70 -10.17
N ASP A 63 -12.89 -27.72 -11.17
CA ASP A 63 -14.31 -27.36 -10.99
C ASP A 63 -15.06 -28.33 -10.06
N SER A 64 -14.48 -29.53 -9.83
CA SER A 64 -14.99 -30.52 -8.88
C SER A 64 -14.74 -30.18 -7.41
N LEU A 65 -13.75 -29.33 -7.12
CA LEU A 65 -13.44 -28.88 -5.76
C LEU A 65 -14.46 -27.84 -5.29
N SER A 66 -15.10 -28.10 -4.16
CA SER A 66 -16.03 -27.14 -3.55
C SER A 66 -15.27 -26.05 -2.80
N VAL A 67 -15.32 -24.83 -3.34
CA VAL A 67 -14.76 -23.63 -2.70
C VAL A 67 -15.88 -22.64 -2.41
N ARG A 68 -16.03 -22.28 -1.13
CA ARG A 68 -16.97 -21.25 -0.69
C ARG A 68 -16.22 -19.96 -0.40
N ASP A 69 -16.46 -18.96 -1.23
CA ASP A 69 -15.91 -17.62 -1.04
C ASP A 69 -16.80 -16.85 -0.04
N VAL A 70 -16.35 -16.73 1.21
CA VAL A 70 -17.04 -15.97 2.28
C VAL A 70 -16.42 -14.60 2.51
N ARG A 71 -15.53 -14.14 1.61
CA ARG A 71 -14.89 -12.83 1.70
C ARG A 71 -15.93 -11.71 1.66
N PRO A 72 -15.71 -10.60 2.40
CA PRO A 72 -16.51 -9.39 2.23
C PRO A 72 -16.45 -8.88 0.79
N ASP A 73 -17.58 -8.48 0.22
CA ASP A 73 -17.63 -8.04 -1.19
C ASP A 73 -16.68 -6.87 -1.47
N SER A 74 -16.47 -6.00 -0.48
CA SER A 74 -15.53 -4.89 -0.63
C SER A 74 -14.12 -5.37 -0.99
N GLU A 75 -13.65 -6.52 -0.50
CA GLU A 75 -12.30 -7.04 -0.79
C GLU A 75 -12.13 -7.44 -2.26
N LYS A 76 -13.23 -7.70 -2.97
CA LYS A 76 -13.25 -8.03 -4.39
C LYS A 76 -13.08 -6.79 -5.27
N ASP A 77 -13.32 -5.61 -4.70
CA ASP A 77 -13.26 -4.32 -5.38
C ASP A 77 -11.90 -3.63 -5.21
N ARG A 78 -11.47 -2.95 -6.28
CA ARG A 78 -10.30 -2.08 -6.24
C ARG A 78 -10.59 -0.86 -5.37
N LYS A 79 -9.66 -0.53 -4.46
CA LYS A 79 -9.73 0.67 -3.62
C LYS A 79 -8.43 1.47 -3.72
N LEU A 80 -8.57 2.78 -3.90
CA LEU A 80 -7.48 3.74 -3.79
C LEU A 80 -7.63 4.45 -2.46
N PHE A 81 -6.64 4.35 -1.58
CA PHE A 81 -6.74 4.94 -0.23
C PHE A 81 -6.57 6.47 -0.27
N SER A 82 -5.55 6.98 -0.97
CA SER A 82 -5.37 8.42 -1.13
C SER A 82 -4.69 8.82 -2.42
N LEU A 83 -5.20 9.91 -3.02
CA LEU A 83 -4.57 10.64 -4.13
C LEU A 83 -3.61 11.74 -3.67
N LEU A 84 -3.68 12.16 -2.40
CA LEU A 84 -2.89 13.27 -1.87
C LEU A 84 -1.48 12.78 -1.51
N VAL A 85 -0.45 13.34 -2.14
CA VAL A 85 0.97 12.97 -1.94
C VAL A 85 1.41 13.10 -0.47
N SER A 86 0.87 14.10 0.23
CA SER A 86 1.12 14.36 1.65
C SER A 86 0.48 13.34 2.59
N SER A 87 -0.53 12.58 2.13
CA SER A 87 -1.19 11.56 2.96
C SER A 87 -0.26 10.38 3.24
N LYS A 88 -0.41 9.80 4.43
CA LYS A 88 0.24 8.54 4.82
C LYS A 88 -0.18 7.36 3.94
N GLU A 89 -1.35 7.45 3.33
CA GLU A 89 -2.03 6.46 2.49
C GLU A 89 -1.67 6.56 1.00
N TYR A 90 -0.90 7.60 0.64
CA TYR A 90 -0.57 7.88 -0.75
C TYR A 90 0.18 6.72 -1.39
N GLY A 91 -0.27 6.33 -2.59
CA GLY A 91 0.36 5.27 -3.36
C GLY A 91 0.10 3.86 -2.83
N ILE A 92 -0.90 3.71 -1.96
CA ILE A 92 -1.41 2.42 -1.50
C ILE A 92 -2.74 2.15 -2.21
N PHE A 93 -2.88 0.92 -2.71
CA PHE A 93 -4.07 0.44 -3.40
C PHE A 93 -4.42 -0.96 -2.91
N ARG A 94 -5.72 -1.27 -2.83
CA ARG A 94 -6.21 -2.65 -2.86
C ARG A 94 -6.51 -3.02 -4.30
N GLU A 95 -5.94 -4.12 -4.76
CA GLU A 95 -6.24 -4.71 -6.06
C GLU A 95 -7.52 -5.54 -5.92
N GLY A 96 -8.47 -5.34 -6.83
CA GLY A 96 -9.69 -6.14 -6.90
C GLY A 96 -9.52 -7.37 -7.79
N ASP A 97 -10.43 -8.34 -7.66
CA ASP A 97 -10.38 -9.61 -8.37
C ASP A 97 -10.35 -9.43 -9.90
N ALA A 98 -10.99 -8.38 -10.42
CA ALA A 98 -11.06 -8.06 -11.84
C ALA A 98 -9.70 -7.76 -12.50
N ARG A 99 -8.62 -7.62 -11.73
CA ARG A 99 -7.26 -7.37 -12.25
C ARG A 99 -6.62 -8.63 -12.83
N LEU A 100 -7.10 -9.81 -12.43
CA LEU A 100 -6.62 -11.11 -12.87
C LEU A 100 -7.76 -11.92 -13.48
N SER A 101 -7.45 -12.63 -14.57
CA SER A 101 -8.37 -13.59 -15.19
C SER A 101 -7.59 -14.88 -15.46
N PRO A 102 -7.88 -15.99 -14.75
CA PRO A 102 -8.95 -16.18 -13.75
C PRO A 102 -8.73 -15.38 -12.45
N SER A 103 -9.77 -15.28 -11.61
CA SER A 103 -9.71 -14.56 -10.32
C SER A 103 -8.73 -15.23 -9.35
N PRO A 104 -8.23 -14.50 -8.32
CA PRO A 104 -7.36 -15.07 -7.30
C PRO A 104 -7.95 -16.31 -6.61
N THR A 105 -9.23 -16.28 -6.24
CA THR A 105 -9.92 -17.43 -5.63
C THR A 105 -10.00 -18.63 -6.57
N ARG A 106 -10.17 -18.39 -7.88
CA ARG A 106 -10.19 -19.46 -8.87
C ARG A 106 -8.81 -20.07 -9.11
N LEU A 107 -7.74 -19.27 -9.00
CA LEU A 107 -6.35 -19.76 -8.98
C LEU A 107 -6.07 -20.60 -7.72
N LEU A 108 -6.54 -20.15 -6.55
CA LEU A 108 -6.43 -20.91 -5.30
C LEU A 108 -7.16 -22.26 -5.40
N GLN A 109 -8.40 -22.28 -5.89
CA GLN A 109 -9.16 -23.52 -6.13
C GLN A 109 -8.36 -24.51 -6.98
N HIS A 110 -7.71 -24.02 -8.04
CA HIS A 110 -6.92 -24.88 -8.90
C HIS A 110 -5.69 -25.44 -8.18
N GLN A 111 -4.92 -24.61 -7.47
CA GLN A 111 -3.73 -25.08 -6.75
C GLN A 111 -4.08 -26.00 -5.56
N VAL A 112 -5.20 -25.78 -4.88
CA VAL A 112 -5.71 -26.71 -3.87
C VAL A 112 -6.03 -28.06 -4.51
N PHE A 113 -6.75 -28.05 -5.65
CA PHE A 113 -7.05 -29.29 -6.37
C PHE A 113 -5.78 -30.03 -6.78
N GLU A 114 -4.81 -29.35 -7.39
CA GLU A 114 -3.52 -29.96 -7.78
C GLU A 114 -2.80 -30.58 -6.58
N LYS A 115 -2.82 -29.89 -5.43
CA LYS A 115 -2.12 -30.32 -4.23
C LYS A 115 -2.79 -31.52 -3.54
N PHE A 116 -4.12 -31.51 -3.38
CA PHE A 116 -4.83 -32.48 -2.51
C PHE A 116 -5.52 -33.62 -3.27
N ASN A 117 -5.70 -33.52 -4.59
CA ASN A 117 -6.35 -34.56 -5.40
C ASN A 117 -5.56 -35.89 -5.46
N VAL A 118 -4.33 -35.94 -4.93
CA VAL A 118 -3.55 -37.18 -4.80
C VAL A 118 -4.20 -38.17 -3.82
N SER A 119 -4.97 -37.68 -2.84
CA SER A 119 -5.58 -38.50 -1.78
C SER A 119 -6.91 -39.16 -2.17
N GLY A 120 -7.52 -38.74 -3.29
CA GLY A 120 -8.83 -39.21 -3.75
C GLY A 120 -10.04 -38.57 -3.05
N GLU A 121 -9.84 -37.86 -1.95
CA GLU A 121 -10.87 -37.05 -1.28
C GLU A 121 -10.54 -35.56 -1.46
N LEU A 122 -11.48 -34.81 -2.02
CA LEU A 122 -11.29 -33.38 -2.23
C LEU A 122 -11.68 -32.61 -0.95
N PRO A 123 -10.81 -31.72 -0.44
CA PRO A 123 -11.08 -31.01 0.79
C PRO A 123 -12.24 -30.01 0.62
N LYS A 124 -12.88 -29.64 1.72
CA LYS A 124 -13.78 -28.48 1.76
C LYS A 124 -12.96 -27.24 2.03
N VAL A 125 -13.17 -26.20 1.22
CA VAL A 125 -12.41 -24.95 1.31
C VAL A 125 -13.35 -23.78 1.55
N ASP A 126 -13.18 -23.07 2.66
CA ASP A 126 -13.77 -21.77 2.91
C ASP A 126 -12.71 -20.68 2.81
N VAL A 127 -12.98 -19.61 2.05
CA VAL A 127 -12.06 -18.47 1.89
C VAL A 127 -12.62 -17.25 2.62
N TYR A 128 -11.97 -16.86 3.72
CA TYR A 128 -12.39 -15.73 4.56
C TYR A 128 -11.78 -14.40 4.11
N HIS A 129 -10.50 -14.42 3.74
CA HIS A 129 -9.79 -13.28 3.19
C HIS A 129 -8.91 -13.73 2.04
N PHE A 130 -8.95 -12.97 0.94
CA PHE A 130 -7.98 -13.08 -0.12
C PHE A 130 -7.88 -11.69 -0.74
N VAL A 131 -6.96 -10.91 -0.19
CA VAL A 131 -6.81 -9.50 -0.52
C VAL A 131 -5.37 -9.22 -0.92
N VAL A 132 -5.22 -8.49 -2.03
CA VAL A 132 -3.93 -8.07 -2.57
C VAL A 132 -3.82 -6.56 -2.44
N TYR A 133 -2.79 -6.09 -1.75
CA TYR A 133 -2.44 -4.67 -1.70
C TYR A 133 -1.21 -4.40 -2.54
N SER A 134 -1.18 -3.25 -3.19
CA SER A 134 0.00 -2.69 -3.84
C SER A 134 0.45 -1.46 -3.05
N ASN A 135 1.69 -1.48 -2.57
CA ASN A 135 2.30 -0.33 -1.91
C ASN A 135 3.42 0.22 -2.80
N MET A 136 3.12 1.34 -3.47
CA MET A 136 4.03 2.05 -4.37
C MET A 136 4.52 3.38 -3.77
N LYS A 137 4.31 3.60 -2.47
CA LYS A 137 4.54 4.88 -1.80
C LYS A 137 5.95 5.42 -2.01
N SER A 138 6.97 4.56 -1.89
CA SER A 138 8.38 4.94 -2.08
C SER A 138 8.65 5.46 -3.49
N LYS A 139 8.20 4.73 -4.52
CA LYS A 139 8.41 5.07 -5.94
C LYS A 139 7.62 6.30 -6.39
N LEU A 140 6.37 6.43 -5.93
CA LEU A 140 5.56 7.58 -6.31
C LEU A 140 6.06 8.87 -5.63
N ARG A 141 6.48 8.78 -4.36
CA ARG A 141 7.10 9.91 -3.68
C ARG A 141 8.43 10.28 -4.31
N SER A 142 9.32 9.33 -4.60
CA SER A 142 10.58 9.65 -5.29
C SER A 142 10.33 10.36 -6.62
N ASN A 143 9.38 9.86 -7.42
CA ASN A 143 9.06 10.48 -8.71
C ASN A 143 8.47 11.89 -8.57
N ALA A 144 7.60 12.15 -7.58
CA ALA A 144 7.04 13.47 -7.34
C ALA A 144 8.14 14.49 -6.98
N VAL A 145 9.13 14.08 -6.20
CA VAL A 145 10.28 14.91 -5.84
C VAL A 145 11.13 15.23 -7.06
N PHE A 146 11.44 14.23 -7.90
CA PHE A 146 12.22 14.45 -9.12
C PHE A 146 11.49 15.29 -10.17
N ALA A 147 10.16 15.16 -10.27
CA ALA A 147 9.35 16.02 -11.14
C ALA A 147 9.37 17.49 -10.70
N GLY A 148 9.41 17.76 -9.39
CA GLY A 148 9.47 19.11 -8.84
C GLY A 148 10.84 19.81 -9.00
N ILE A 149 11.92 19.03 -9.09
CA ILE A 149 13.30 19.57 -9.23
C ILE A 149 13.68 19.85 -10.70
N GLY A 150 12.79 19.54 -11.66
CA GLY A 150 12.74 20.19 -12.98
C GLY A 150 14.09 20.36 -13.70
N GLY A 151 14.71 19.26 -14.12
CA GLY A 151 15.91 19.33 -14.97
C GLY A 151 16.40 17.96 -15.45
N ILE A 152 17.19 17.96 -16.53
CA ILE A 152 17.78 16.81 -17.25
C ILE A 152 18.54 15.84 -16.30
N LEU A 153 18.92 16.31 -15.11
CA LEU A 153 19.61 15.53 -14.07
C LEU A 153 18.70 14.59 -13.27
N GLY A 154 17.37 14.76 -13.31
CA GLY A 154 16.42 13.91 -12.59
C GLY A 154 16.31 12.48 -13.12
N GLY A 155 16.78 12.21 -14.35
CA GLY A 155 16.71 10.87 -14.96
C GLY A 155 17.76 9.88 -14.47
N LEU A 156 18.87 10.34 -13.88
CA LEU A 156 20.02 9.48 -13.57
C LEU A 156 19.96 8.80 -12.19
N ALA A 157 19.21 9.37 -11.23
CA ALA A 157 19.09 8.80 -9.88
C ALA A 157 18.12 7.61 -9.79
N ALA A 158 17.26 7.39 -10.78
CA ALA A 158 16.30 6.29 -10.79
C ALA A 158 16.95 4.90 -11.00
N ASN A 159 18.14 4.85 -11.60
CA ASN A 159 18.79 3.59 -11.99
C ASN A 159 19.55 2.90 -10.84
N ALA A 160 19.93 3.61 -9.78
CA ALA A 160 20.68 3.02 -8.67
C ALA A 160 19.83 2.16 -7.72
N ALA A 161 18.50 2.18 -7.88
CA ALA A 161 17.58 1.37 -7.07
C ALA A 161 17.32 -0.04 -7.63
N ALA A 162 17.86 -0.37 -8.82
CA ALA A 162 17.40 -1.50 -9.64
C ALA A 162 18.15 -2.84 -9.44
N THR A 163 19.03 -2.99 -8.45
CA THR A 163 19.91 -4.18 -8.34
C THR A 163 19.64 -5.11 -7.17
N HIS A 164 18.56 -4.91 -6.42
CA HIS A 164 18.23 -5.77 -5.29
C HIS A 164 16.84 -6.38 -5.45
N VAL A 165 16.82 -7.64 -5.88
CA VAL A 165 15.62 -8.48 -5.87
C VAL A 165 15.26 -8.75 -4.40
N ALA A 166 14.26 -8.05 -3.88
CA ALA A 166 13.71 -8.37 -2.57
C ALA A 166 13.11 -9.78 -2.63
N MET A 167 13.63 -10.69 -1.82
CA MET A 167 13.04 -12.03 -1.68
C MET A 167 11.65 -11.91 -1.07
N ALA A 168 10.70 -12.69 -1.58
CA ALA A 168 9.39 -12.73 -0.98
C ALA A 168 9.45 -13.31 0.44
N SER A 169 8.67 -12.76 1.35
CA SER A 169 8.54 -13.25 2.73
C SER A 169 7.11 -13.67 2.97
N THR A 170 6.88 -14.86 3.52
CA THR A 170 5.55 -15.33 3.92
C THR A 170 5.57 -15.76 5.38
N GLY A 171 4.56 -15.34 6.15
CA GLY A 171 4.39 -15.73 7.54
C GLY A 171 2.92 -15.79 7.95
N THR A 172 2.63 -16.48 9.05
CA THR A 172 1.30 -16.51 9.66
C THR A 172 0.99 -15.17 10.33
N VAL A 173 -0.27 -14.75 10.31
CA VAL A 173 -0.72 -13.52 10.94
C VAL A 173 -1.83 -13.83 11.95
N ASP A 174 -1.84 -13.10 13.06
CA ASP A 174 -2.93 -13.15 14.03
C ASP A 174 -4.19 -12.51 13.43
N GLU A 175 -5.30 -13.24 13.45
CA GLU A 175 -6.58 -12.80 12.86
C GLU A 175 -7.08 -11.49 13.48
N LYS A 176 -6.94 -11.33 14.80
CA LYS A 176 -7.39 -10.10 15.48
C LYS A 176 -6.57 -8.90 15.05
N MET A 177 -5.26 -9.07 14.84
CA MET A 177 -4.41 -8.03 14.28
C MET A 177 -4.87 -7.60 12.89
N PHE A 178 -5.24 -8.56 12.03
CA PHE A 178 -5.77 -8.26 10.70
C PHE A 178 -7.10 -7.49 10.78
N ASP A 179 -8.02 -7.92 11.64
CA ASP A 179 -9.34 -7.31 11.80
C ASP A 179 -9.30 -5.91 12.41
N ASN A 180 -8.35 -5.66 13.31
CA ASN A 180 -8.12 -4.33 13.90
C ASN A 180 -7.75 -3.27 12.86
N TRP A 181 -7.26 -3.68 11.68
CA TRP A 181 -6.98 -2.81 10.56
C TRP A 181 -8.13 -2.73 9.55
N SER A 182 -9.38 -2.91 9.95
CA SER A 182 -10.52 -2.74 9.04
C SER A 182 -10.96 -1.27 8.91
N GLY A 183 -11.88 -0.99 7.97
CA GLY A 183 -12.48 0.34 7.79
C GLY A 183 -11.49 1.42 7.34
N ASP A 184 -11.42 2.52 8.08
CA ASP A 184 -10.54 3.66 7.77
C ASP A 184 -9.06 3.34 7.96
N ASN A 185 -8.72 2.28 8.71
CA ASN A 185 -7.34 1.86 8.94
C ASN A 185 -6.85 0.76 8.00
N GLU A 186 -7.66 0.38 7.00
CA GLU A 186 -7.35 -0.70 6.06
C GLU A 186 -6.03 -0.53 5.31
N TYR A 187 -5.64 0.71 5.01
CA TYR A 187 -4.34 0.96 4.37
C TYR A 187 -3.14 0.43 5.19
N GLN A 188 -3.29 0.23 6.51
CA GLN A 188 -2.23 -0.29 7.37
C GLN A 188 -1.87 -1.74 7.04
N ARG A 189 -2.81 -2.53 6.50
CA ARG A 189 -2.56 -3.89 6.01
C ARG A 189 -1.52 -3.92 4.89
N ALA A 190 -1.38 -2.82 4.16
CA ALA A 190 -0.42 -2.66 3.07
C ALA A 190 0.93 -2.05 3.52
N LEU A 191 1.18 -1.91 4.82
CA LEU A 191 2.50 -1.50 5.31
C LEU A 191 3.43 -2.71 5.46
N PHE A 192 4.72 -2.45 5.35
CA PHE A 192 5.78 -3.45 5.48
C PHE A 192 6.93 -2.90 6.31
N THR A 193 7.69 -3.79 6.93
CA THR A 193 8.87 -3.42 7.73
C THR A 193 10.14 -3.39 6.87
N GLU A 194 11.19 -2.74 7.37
CA GLU A 194 12.50 -2.73 6.67
C GLU A 194 13.12 -4.13 6.58
N ALA A 195 12.82 -5.03 7.53
CA ALA A 195 13.26 -6.41 7.46
C ALA A 195 12.60 -7.18 6.30
N GLU A 196 11.36 -6.85 5.96
CA GLU A 196 10.61 -7.48 4.86
C GLU A 196 11.01 -6.91 3.50
N ASN A 197 11.42 -5.65 3.45
CA ASN A 197 11.76 -4.97 2.20
C ASN A 197 12.83 -3.90 2.44
N PRO A 198 14.10 -4.30 2.56
CA PRO A 198 15.21 -3.39 2.90
C PRO A 198 15.49 -2.36 1.81
N THR A 199 15.11 -2.65 0.57
CA THR A 199 15.25 -1.75 -0.58
C THR A 199 14.14 -0.69 -0.60
N ARG A 200 13.06 -0.91 0.16
CA ARG A 200 11.83 -0.12 0.12
C ARG A 200 11.26 -0.04 -1.31
N ALA A 201 11.50 -1.07 -2.13
CA ALA A 201 10.93 -1.16 -3.47
C ALA A 201 9.38 -1.25 -3.39
N PRO A 202 8.65 -0.94 -4.46
CA PRO A 202 7.22 -1.22 -4.50
C PRO A 202 6.95 -2.71 -4.29
N VAL A 203 5.96 -3.03 -3.45
CA VAL A 203 5.62 -4.42 -3.10
C VAL A 203 4.13 -4.71 -3.26
N TYR A 204 3.82 -5.96 -3.59
CA TYR A 204 2.54 -6.57 -3.31
C TYR A 204 2.55 -7.16 -1.90
N ILE A 205 1.47 -6.95 -1.16
CA ILE A 205 1.22 -7.57 0.15
C ILE A 205 -0.09 -8.32 0.05
N ILE A 206 -0.03 -9.64 0.23
CA ILE A 206 -1.15 -10.54 -0.05
C ILE A 206 -1.51 -11.25 1.24
N TYR A 207 -2.77 -11.16 1.65
CA TYR A 207 -3.30 -11.94 2.76
C TYR A 207 -4.20 -13.04 2.21
N ILE A 208 -4.03 -14.25 2.72
CA ILE A 208 -4.85 -15.41 2.40
C ILE A 208 -5.27 -16.05 3.73
N ASP A 209 -6.57 -16.06 4.00
CA ASP A 209 -7.21 -16.72 5.13
C ASP A 209 -8.17 -17.77 4.60
N THR A 210 -7.84 -19.04 4.82
CA THR A 210 -8.69 -20.15 4.41
C THR A 210 -8.88 -21.13 5.56
N ASP A 211 -10.01 -21.83 5.52
CA ASP A 211 -10.24 -23.05 6.28
C ASP A 211 -10.30 -24.20 5.29
N ILE A 212 -9.38 -25.16 5.43
CA ILE A 212 -9.33 -26.39 4.63
C ILE A 212 -9.49 -27.55 5.60
N ASP A 213 -10.60 -28.27 5.48
CA ASP A 213 -10.99 -29.41 6.34
C ASP A 213 -10.94 -29.13 7.86
N GLY A 214 -11.36 -27.94 8.28
CA GLY A 214 -11.42 -27.53 9.68
C GLY A 214 -10.13 -26.91 10.21
N LYS A 215 -9.09 -26.80 9.39
CA LYS A 215 -7.85 -26.10 9.72
C LYS A 215 -7.87 -24.70 9.14
N ARG A 216 -8.04 -23.69 9.98
CA ARG A 216 -7.94 -22.28 9.54
C ARG A 216 -6.50 -21.78 9.60
N VAL A 217 -6.03 -21.17 8.52
CA VAL A 217 -4.71 -20.53 8.44
C VAL A 217 -4.87 -19.16 7.81
N LEU A 218 -4.30 -18.13 8.44
CA LEU A 218 -4.13 -16.80 7.87
C LEU A 218 -2.64 -16.53 7.63
N THR A 219 -2.26 -16.28 6.39
CA THR A 219 -0.89 -15.92 6.01
C THR A 219 -0.82 -14.56 5.36
N ARG A 220 0.34 -13.92 5.48
CA ARG A 220 0.72 -12.70 4.77
C ARG A 220 1.99 -12.94 3.97
N THR A 221 1.95 -12.58 2.70
CA THR A 221 3.09 -12.62 1.77
C THR A 221 3.46 -11.20 1.32
N VAL A 222 4.72 -10.83 1.42
CA VAL A 222 5.29 -9.59 0.83
C VAL A 222 6.15 -9.98 -0.35
N SER A 223 5.91 -9.41 -1.53
CA SER A 223 6.66 -9.69 -2.75
C SER A 223 6.94 -8.41 -3.53
N SER A 224 8.10 -8.29 -4.19
CA SER A 224 8.41 -7.14 -5.04
C SER A 224 7.46 -7.03 -6.24
N ILE A 225 7.14 -5.80 -6.66
CA ILE A 225 6.39 -5.51 -7.90
C ILE A 225 7.33 -5.51 -9.12
N GLU A 226 8.64 -5.38 -8.91
CA GLU A 226 9.59 -5.32 -10.01
C GLU A 226 9.51 -6.58 -10.87
N GLN A 227 9.43 -6.37 -12.19
CA GLN A 227 9.25 -7.46 -13.15
C GLN A 227 10.50 -8.35 -13.14
N GLN A 228 10.29 -9.64 -12.90
CA GLN A 228 11.26 -10.67 -13.22
C GLN A 228 10.95 -11.14 -14.65
N ASP A 229 11.92 -11.02 -15.55
CA ASP A 229 11.96 -11.73 -16.83
C ASP A 229 10.73 -11.58 -17.76
N GLY A 230 10.06 -10.43 -17.71
CA GLY A 230 8.90 -10.14 -18.56
C GLY A 230 7.60 -10.80 -18.10
N GLU A 231 7.60 -11.51 -16.98
CA GLU A 231 6.39 -12.02 -16.35
C GLU A 231 5.59 -10.90 -15.67
N ASN A 232 4.29 -11.13 -15.54
CA ASN A 232 3.43 -10.21 -14.82
C ASN A 232 3.61 -10.39 -13.31
N SER A 233 4.26 -9.42 -12.65
CA SER A 233 4.61 -9.52 -11.22
C SER A 233 3.41 -9.73 -10.29
N LEU A 234 2.21 -9.29 -10.65
CA LEU A 234 1.00 -9.55 -9.85
C LEU A 234 0.65 -11.05 -9.89
N VAL A 235 0.73 -11.68 -11.06
CA VAL A 235 0.46 -13.11 -11.24
C VAL A 235 1.45 -13.93 -10.43
N THR A 236 2.75 -13.64 -10.60
CA THR A 236 3.83 -14.33 -9.88
C THR A 236 3.67 -14.18 -8.37
N ALA A 237 3.37 -12.97 -7.88
CA ALA A 237 3.16 -12.73 -6.44
C ALA A 237 1.94 -13.51 -5.89
N VAL A 238 0.82 -13.52 -6.62
CA VAL A 238 -0.39 -14.25 -6.20
C VAL A 238 -0.15 -15.76 -6.18
N GLN A 239 0.46 -16.32 -7.23
CA GLN A 239 0.78 -17.75 -7.26
C GLN A 239 1.76 -18.14 -6.16
N LEU A 240 2.79 -17.33 -5.92
CA LEU A 240 3.75 -17.54 -4.84
C LEU A 240 3.07 -17.50 -3.46
N ALA A 241 2.18 -16.53 -3.23
CA ALA A 241 1.43 -16.44 -1.99
C ALA A 241 0.53 -17.66 -1.77
N ILE A 242 -0.17 -18.15 -2.80
CA ILE A 242 -0.99 -19.36 -2.70
C ILE A 242 -0.11 -20.57 -2.40
N THR A 243 0.97 -20.80 -3.15
CA THR A 243 1.88 -21.93 -2.92
C THR A 243 2.41 -21.95 -1.48
N ASN A 244 2.89 -20.81 -0.98
CA ASN A 244 3.40 -20.71 0.38
C ASN A 244 2.29 -20.91 1.43
N HIS A 245 1.11 -20.32 1.21
CA HIS A 245 -0.06 -20.49 2.07
C HIS A 245 -0.46 -21.97 2.20
N LEU A 246 -0.56 -22.69 1.07
CA LEU A 246 -0.90 -24.10 1.06
C LEU A 246 0.16 -24.96 1.75
N GLY A 247 1.42 -24.53 1.82
CA GLY A 247 2.49 -25.19 2.57
C GLY A 247 2.18 -25.35 4.08
N HIS A 248 1.34 -24.49 4.64
CA HIS A 248 0.93 -24.57 6.05
C HIS A 248 -0.07 -25.70 6.35
N TYR A 249 -0.60 -26.37 5.33
CA TYR A 249 -1.54 -27.48 5.47
C TYR A 249 -0.87 -28.87 5.48
N ASP A 250 0.41 -28.95 5.10
CA ASP A 250 1.16 -30.22 5.00
C ASP A 250 1.50 -30.84 6.37
N THR A 251 1.35 -30.08 7.46
CA THR A 251 1.71 -30.52 8.83
C THR A 251 0.68 -31.46 9.48
N SER A 252 -0.31 -31.92 8.73
CA SER A 252 -1.50 -32.61 9.26
C SER A 252 -1.38 -34.14 9.18
N VAL A 253 -0.22 -34.69 9.54
CA VAL A 253 -0.11 -36.07 10.04
C VAL A 253 0.27 -36.00 11.52
N SER A 254 -0.65 -35.49 12.32
CA SER A 254 -0.70 -35.79 13.75
C SER A 254 -2.13 -36.16 14.05
N THR A 255 -2.39 -37.46 13.96
CA THR A 255 -3.47 -38.13 14.68
C THR A 255 -3.48 -37.62 16.12
N VAL A 256 -4.36 -36.67 16.40
CA VAL A 256 -4.74 -36.34 17.79
C VAL A 256 -5.66 -37.46 18.23
N GLU A 257 -5.06 -38.56 18.69
CA GLU A 257 -5.72 -39.50 19.57
C GLU A 257 -6.13 -38.73 20.82
N ALA A 258 -7.44 -38.67 21.08
CA ALA A 258 -8.01 -37.91 22.18
C ALA A 258 -7.43 -38.42 23.52
N VAL A 259 -6.58 -37.61 24.15
CA VAL A 259 -6.10 -37.86 25.52
C VAL A 259 -7.28 -37.65 26.49
N PRO A 260 -7.62 -38.62 27.34
CA PRO A 260 -8.71 -38.48 28.30
C PRO A 260 -8.41 -37.43 29.36
N THR A 261 -9.45 -36.66 29.68
CA THR A 261 -9.51 -35.58 30.67
C THR A 261 -8.93 -35.97 32.03
N PRO A 262 -7.98 -35.22 32.61
CA PRO A 262 -7.60 -35.39 34.01
C PRO A 262 -8.68 -34.80 34.95
N PRO A 263 -8.84 -35.35 36.17
CA PRO A 263 -9.88 -34.93 37.10
C PRO A 263 -9.62 -33.53 37.67
N ALA A 264 -10.73 -32.85 37.95
CA ALA A 264 -10.80 -31.51 38.52
C ALA A 264 -9.99 -31.38 39.82
N LEU A 265 -9.26 -30.27 39.94
CA LEU A 265 -8.56 -29.85 41.15
C LEU A 265 -9.07 -28.48 41.61
N ASP A 266 -9.01 -28.37 42.93
CA ASP A 266 -9.90 -27.65 43.83
C ASP A 266 -9.73 -26.11 43.82
N ALA A 267 -10.78 -25.45 44.28
CA ALA A 267 -10.88 -24.01 44.41
C ALA A 267 -9.99 -23.47 45.56
N GLY A 268 -9.07 -22.57 45.23
CA GLY A 268 -8.27 -21.80 46.18
C GLY A 268 -8.34 -20.31 45.87
N ALA A 269 -9.20 -19.60 46.59
CA ALA A 269 -9.36 -18.15 46.53
C ALA A 269 -8.13 -17.42 47.08
N VAL A 270 -7.61 -16.40 46.36
CA VAL A 270 -6.80 -15.33 46.97
C VAL A 270 -7.14 -13.97 46.37
N ALA A 271 -7.51 -13.10 47.30
CA ALA A 271 -7.68 -11.66 47.36
C ALA A 271 -7.30 -10.77 46.16
N VAL A 272 -8.26 -9.90 45.87
CA VAL A 272 -8.18 -8.65 45.10
C VAL A 272 -7.22 -7.67 45.78
N SER A 273 -6.28 -7.09 45.01
CA SER A 273 -5.57 -5.88 45.41
C SER A 273 -5.66 -4.86 44.28
N SER A 274 -6.50 -3.86 44.47
CA SER A 274 -6.71 -2.73 43.57
C SER A 274 -5.49 -1.80 43.60
N ALA A 275 -4.82 -1.63 42.46
CA ALA A 275 -3.80 -0.61 42.29
C ALA A 275 -4.38 0.61 41.56
N VAL A 276 -4.09 1.76 42.14
CA VAL A 276 -4.51 3.11 41.78
C VAL A 276 -4.05 3.47 40.36
N VAL A 277 -4.99 3.93 39.54
CA VAL A 277 -4.73 4.54 38.23
C VAL A 277 -4.15 5.94 38.46
N VAL A 278 -2.83 6.06 38.31
CA VAL A 278 -2.15 7.35 38.18
C VAL A 278 -2.16 7.72 36.70
N SER A 279 -2.80 8.83 36.37
CA SER A 279 -2.86 9.41 35.05
C SER A 279 -1.48 9.92 34.63
N THR A 280 -0.84 9.22 33.70
CA THR A 280 0.42 9.64 33.06
C THR A 280 0.14 10.76 32.04
N PRO A 281 0.87 11.89 32.06
CA PRO A 281 0.75 12.92 31.02
C PRO A 281 1.26 12.38 29.69
N ALA A 282 0.68 12.88 28.59
CA ALA A 282 1.01 12.53 27.21
C ALA A 282 2.53 12.44 26.98
N GLN A 283 3.01 11.24 26.67
CA GLN A 283 4.38 11.00 26.23
C GLN A 283 4.59 11.68 24.88
N GLY A 284 5.23 12.86 24.92
CA GLY A 284 5.86 13.45 23.75
C GLY A 284 6.93 12.49 23.22
N SER A 285 6.85 12.24 21.92
CA SER A 285 7.71 11.35 21.12
C SER A 285 9.21 11.48 21.44
N VAL A 286 9.77 10.46 22.08
CA VAL A 286 11.21 10.32 22.40
C VAL A 286 12.03 9.97 21.14
N ALA A 287 11.37 9.76 19.98
CA ALA A 287 12.00 9.37 18.72
C ALA A 287 12.80 10.50 18.04
N ASN A 288 12.61 11.76 18.45
CA ASN A 288 13.22 12.92 17.78
C ASN A 288 14.73 13.12 18.05
N THR A 289 15.28 12.56 19.13
CA THR A 289 16.70 12.83 19.48
C THR A 289 17.69 11.98 18.69
N ALA A 290 17.32 10.74 18.34
CA ALA A 290 18.26 9.79 17.71
C ALA A 290 18.48 10.07 16.22
N THR A 291 17.49 10.62 15.51
CA THR A 291 17.55 10.83 14.06
C THR A 291 17.97 12.23 13.66
N MET A 292 17.99 13.20 14.58
CA MET A 292 18.39 14.59 14.31
C MET A 292 19.82 14.74 13.76
N PRO A 293 20.85 14.03 14.25
CA PRO A 293 22.20 14.11 13.67
C PRO A 293 22.25 13.60 12.22
N MET A 294 21.45 12.59 11.91
CA MET A 294 21.35 12.05 10.55
C MET A 294 20.63 13.03 9.63
N ALA A 295 19.56 13.67 10.11
CA ALA A 295 18.87 14.74 9.38
C ALA A 295 19.81 15.92 9.11
N GLN A 296 20.61 16.31 10.11
CA GLN A 296 21.61 17.37 9.97
C GLN A 296 22.69 17.00 8.94
N SER A 297 23.13 15.75 8.90
CA SER A 297 24.08 15.27 7.88
C SER A 297 23.52 15.44 6.47
N VAL A 298 22.26 15.07 6.25
CA VAL A 298 21.56 15.28 4.96
C VAL A 298 21.44 16.77 4.63
N ALA A 299 21.09 17.62 5.61
CA ALA A 299 21.02 19.07 5.41
C ALA A 299 22.38 19.66 5.01
N ASN A 300 23.47 19.25 5.68
CA ASN A 300 24.82 19.71 5.38
C ASN A 300 25.26 19.33 3.96
N GLN A 301 24.90 18.12 3.51
CA GLN A 301 25.19 17.66 2.13
C GLN A 301 24.47 18.51 1.08
N LEU A 302 23.30 19.08 1.41
CA LEU A 302 22.53 19.97 0.55
C LEU A 302 22.97 21.44 0.66
N GLY A 303 23.95 21.76 1.53
CA GLY A 303 24.33 23.15 1.81
C GLY A 303 23.29 23.93 2.62
N CYS A 304 22.40 23.23 3.32
CA CYS A 304 21.37 23.83 4.16
C CYS A 304 21.85 24.04 5.61
N GLY A 305 21.15 24.91 6.32
CA GLY A 305 21.42 25.25 7.72
C GLY A 305 20.92 24.19 8.71
N VAL A 306 20.77 24.62 9.97
CA VAL A 306 20.44 23.73 11.09
C VAL A 306 19.01 23.18 10.96
N VAL A 307 18.85 21.87 11.07
CA VAL A 307 17.56 21.21 11.01
C VAL A 307 16.71 21.51 12.24
N LYS A 308 15.41 21.70 12.03
CA LYS A 308 14.40 21.82 13.09
C LYS A 308 13.42 20.67 12.99
N ALA A 309 13.05 20.05 14.11
CA ALA A 309 12.02 19.02 14.13
C ALA A 309 10.68 19.61 13.65
N ASN A 310 9.97 18.85 12.83
CA ASN A 310 8.68 19.21 12.20
C ASN A 310 7.72 18.02 12.21
N GLY A 311 7.69 17.26 13.32
CA GLY A 311 6.90 16.03 13.47
C GLY A 311 7.64 14.95 14.27
N ASP A 312 7.18 13.70 14.13
CA ASP A 312 7.76 12.53 14.82
C ASP A 312 8.99 11.95 14.11
N SER A 313 9.05 12.06 12.78
CA SER A 313 10.16 11.56 11.96
C SER A 313 10.69 12.60 10.97
N THR A 314 10.14 13.82 10.99
CA THR A 314 10.37 14.83 9.96
C THR A 314 11.09 16.05 10.51
N TYR A 315 11.96 16.64 9.68
CA TYR A 315 12.81 17.77 9.99
C TYR A 315 12.73 18.79 8.85
N VAL A 316 12.92 20.08 9.13
CA VAL A 316 13.04 21.13 8.11
C VAL A 316 14.41 21.78 8.24
N ALA A 317 15.17 21.80 7.14
CA ALA A 317 16.45 22.48 7.02
C ALA A 317 16.27 23.78 6.21
N PRO A 318 16.66 24.97 6.69
CA PRO A 318 16.61 26.20 5.90
C PRO A 318 17.75 26.21 4.86
N CYS A 319 17.44 26.53 3.60
CA CYS A 319 18.35 26.48 2.46
C CYS A 319 18.30 27.80 1.67
N GLY A 320 18.56 28.94 2.33
CA GLY A 320 18.43 30.27 1.73
C GLY A 320 16.99 30.79 1.80
N ASP A 321 16.32 30.90 0.65
CA ASP A 321 14.96 31.45 0.50
C ASP A 321 13.84 30.39 0.62
N HIS A 322 14.21 29.14 0.80
CA HIS A 322 13.32 28.01 1.01
C HIS A 322 13.86 27.10 2.09
N GLY A 323 13.04 26.18 2.59
CA GLY A 323 13.46 25.06 3.43
C GLY A 323 13.36 23.74 2.67
N VAL A 324 14.02 22.71 3.16
CA VAL A 324 13.88 21.32 2.70
C VAL A 324 13.34 20.49 3.83
N LEU A 325 12.19 19.83 3.61
CA LEU A 325 11.68 18.82 4.51
C LEU A 325 12.50 17.53 4.34
N ILE A 326 13.00 16.98 5.44
CA ILE A 326 13.78 15.76 5.53
C ILE A 326 12.99 14.76 6.37
N ASP A 327 12.74 13.56 5.84
CA ASP A 327 12.07 12.49 6.57
C ASP A 327 13.10 11.42 6.96
N CYS A 328 13.05 11.01 8.22
CA CYS A 328 13.98 10.08 8.85
C CYS A 328 13.23 8.87 9.39
N ASP A 329 13.22 7.80 8.59
CA ASP A 329 12.53 6.56 8.93
C ASP A 329 13.51 5.39 8.85
N GLY A 330 13.47 4.49 9.83
CA GLY A 330 14.36 3.32 9.92
C GLY A 330 15.86 3.66 9.98
N GLY A 331 16.26 4.75 10.64
CA GLY A 331 17.67 5.14 10.76
C GLY A 331 18.30 5.68 9.47
N ARG A 332 17.49 6.05 8.47
CA ARG A 332 17.94 6.72 7.25
C ARG A 332 17.13 7.99 7.01
N CYS A 333 17.81 9.09 6.75
CA CYS A 333 17.20 10.38 6.45
C CYS A 333 17.29 10.69 4.95
N ARG A 334 16.24 11.27 4.37
CA ARG A 334 16.21 11.66 2.95
C ARG A 334 15.48 13.00 2.77
N PRO A 335 15.94 13.87 1.85
CA PRO A 335 15.18 15.05 1.48
C PRO A 335 13.91 14.64 0.76
N MET A 336 12.80 15.24 1.17
CA MET A 336 11.46 15.01 0.62
C MET A 336 11.15 16.13 -0.38
N HIS A 337 10.78 17.33 0.06
CA HIS A 337 10.40 18.42 -0.83
C HIS A 337 10.82 19.76 -0.24
N THR A 338 10.84 20.79 -1.10
CA THR A 338 11.05 22.17 -0.64
C THR A 338 9.79 22.70 0.03
N VAL A 339 9.96 23.40 1.13
CA VAL A 339 8.89 24.09 1.88
C VAL A 339 9.20 25.58 1.90
N ARG A 340 8.17 26.41 1.95
CA ARG A 340 8.38 27.86 2.10
C ARG A 340 8.73 28.14 3.57
N THR A 341 9.89 28.74 3.81
CA THR A 341 10.27 29.19 5.15
C THR A 341 9.55 30.52 5.44
N GLU A 342 8.79 30.54 6.54
CA GLU A 342 8.22 31.78 7.10
C GLU A 342 9.30 32.64 7.78
#